data_AF-A0A9E8NDI4-F1
#
_entry.id   AF-A0A9E8NDI4-F1
#
_cell.length_a   1.000
_cell.length_b   1.000
_cell.length_c   1.000
_cell.angle_alpha   90.00
_cell.angle_beta   90.00
_cell.angle_gamma   90.00
#
_symmetry.space_group_name_H-M   'P 1'
#
loop_
_entity.id
_entity.type
_entity.pdbx_description
1 polymer ?
#
loop_
_entity_poly.entity_id
_entity_poly.type
_entity_poly.pdbx_seq_one_letter_code
_entity_poly.pdbx_strand_id
1 'polypeptide(L)'
;MKDTLNVFAYSYPMKIVGILLIGWGIYSFSSKYLQFHLVDLNLLAGLCCWGLVFIFFSKEKIDDERIHQLKFRALTWAVPVGLFVTHLINYFFLSKPEPNGGQLMESIPAYHSLVMILLLALVAFHYLRHKN
;
A
#
# COMPACT_ATOMS: atom_id res chain seq x y z
N MET A 1 20.82 5.04 -27.50
CA MET A 1 20.64 4.31 -26.23
C MET A 1 19.19 4.48 -25.80
N LYS A 2 18.37 3.48 -26.09
CA LYS A 2 16.99 3.37 -25.58
C LYS A 2 17.01 2.35 -24.44
N ASP A 3 16.25 2.65 -23.40
CA ASP A 3 15.73 1.69 -22.41
C ASP A 3 16.69 1.08 -21.38
N THR A 4 17.39 1.89 -20.58
CA THR A 4 18.08 1.34 -19.40
C THR A 4 17.37 1.51 -18.06
N LEU A 5 16.36 2.37 -17.91
CA LEU A 5 15.65 2.51 -16.63
C LEU A 5 14.17 2.90 -16.80
N ASN A 6 13.32 2.00 -17.31
CA ASN A 6 11.88 2.08 -17.01
C ASN A 6 11.69 1.66 -15.53
N VAL A 7 12.07 2.54 -14.59
CA VAL A 7 11.90 2.33 -13.14
C VAL A 7 10.42 2.14 -12.78
N PHE A 8 9.52 2.71 -13.60
CA PHE A 8 8.07 2.56 -13.49
C PHE A 8 7.54 1.59 -14.53
N ALA A 9 6.96 0.48 -14.06
CA ALA A 9 6.46 -0.60 -14.88
C ALA A 9 5.16 -0.25 -15.62
N TYR A 10 4.35 0.67 -15.07
CA TYR A 10 2.97 0.87 -15.53
C TYR A 10 2.76 2.19 -16.27
N SER A 11 1.93 2.15 -17.32
CA SER A 11 1.54 3.34 -18.09
C SER A 11 0.62 4.25 -17.27
N TYR A 12 0.56 5.55 -17.61
CA TYR A 12 -0.33 6.51 -16.96
C TYR A 12 -1.79 6.04 -16.73
N PRO A 13 -2.49 5.39 -17.69
CA PRO A 13 -3.87 4.95 -17.48
C PRO A 13 -4.04 3.86 -16.40
N MET A 14 -2.97 3.16 -16.00
CA MET A 14 -3.05 2.19 -14.90
C MET A 14 -3.42 2.83 -13.56
N LYS A 15 -3.24 4.15 -13.40
CA LYS A 15 -3.80 4.88 -12.25
C LYS A 15 -5.32 4.76 -12.17
N ILE A 16 -6.01 4.80 -13.31
CA ILE A 16 -7.47 4.66 -13.37
C ILE A 16 -7.87 3.25 -12.95
N VAL A 17 -7.16 2.23 -13.47
CA VAL A 17 -7.35 0.84 -13.07
C VAL A 17 -7.15 0.68 -11.56
N GLY A 18 -6.13 1.32 -11.00
CA GLY A 18 -5.88 1.31 -9.56
C GLY A 18 -7.00 1.94 -8.74
N ILE A 19 -7.57 3.07 -9.18
CA ILE A 19 -8.73 3.71 -8.53
C ILE A 19 -9.95 2.79 -8.60
N LEU A 20 -10.20 2.15 -9.75
CA LEU A 20 -11.30 1.19 -9.91
C LEU A 20 -11.14 -0.03 -8.99
N LEU A 21 -9.92 -0.53 -8.81
CA LEU A 21 -9.63 -1.63 -7.88
C LEU A 21 -9.89 -1.26 -6.42
N ILE A 22 -9.47 -0.05 -6.00
CA ILE A 22 -9.78 0.45 -4.65
C ILE A 22 -11.29 0.60 -4.48
N GLY A 23 -11.99 1.19 -5.47
CA GLY A 23 -13.44 1.33 -5.47
C GLY A 23 -14.16 -0.02 -5.38
N TRP A 24 -13.69 -1.02 -6.14
CA TRP A 24 -14.19 -2.38 -6.07
C TRP A 24 -13.96 -3.01 -4.69
N GLY A 25 -12.79 -2.82 -4.10
CA GLY A 25 -12.48 -3.29 -2.75
C GLY A 25 -13.44 -2.73 -1.71
N ILE A 26 -13.65 -1.42 -1.74
CA ILE A 26 -14.59 -0.74 -0.83
C ILE A 26 -16.03 -1.22 -1.06
N TYR A 27 -16.45 -1.33 -2.32
CA TYR A 27 -17.78 -1.82 -2.66
C TYR A 27 -18.00 -3.26 -2.17
N SER A 28 -17.07 -4.17 -2.46
CA SER A 28 -17.18 -5.57 -2.08
C SER A 28 -17.15 -5.76 -0.56
N PHE A 29 -16.29 -5.02 0.14
CA PHE A 29 -16.27 -4.98 1.61
C PHE A 29 -17.61 -4.49 2.17
N SER A 30 -18.12 -3.36 1.67
CA SER A 30 -19.36 -2.75 2.15
C SER A 30 -20.57 -3.65 1.88
N SER A 31 -20.64 -4.26 0.70
CA SER A 31 -21.70 -5.20 0.34
C SER A 31 -21.70 -6.43 1.25
N LYS A 32 -20.53 -7.04 1.48
CA LYS A 32 -20.41 -8.19 2.41
C LYS A 32 -20.77 -7.82 3.85
N TYR A 33 -20.35 -6.65 4.30
CA TYR A 33 -20.67 -6.15 5.64
C TYR A 33 -22.18 -5.92 5.81
N LEU A 34 -22.82 -5.24 4.85
CA LEU A 34 -24.25 -4.95 4.91
C LEU A 34 -25.13 -6.21 4.79
N GLN A 35 -24.77 -7.15 3.92
CA GLN A 35 -25.58 -8.35 3.66
C GLN A 35 -25.35 -9.47 4.68
N PHE A 36 -24.10 -9.67 5.11
CA PHE A 36 -23.70 -10.85 5.88
C PHE A 36 -23.02 -10.51 7.22
N HIS A 37 -22.82 -9.22 7.53
CA HIS A 37 -22.07 -8.74 8.71
C HIS A 37 -20.65 -9.31 8.79
N LEU A 38 -20.08 -9.68 7.63
CA LEU A 38 -18.74 -10.21 7.50
C LEU A 38 -17.72 -9.09 7.31
N VAL A 39 -16.74 -9.02 8.21
CA VAL A 39 -15.62 -8.06 8.16
C VAL A 39 -14.43 -8.70 7.45
N ASP A 40 -14.41 -8.59 6.12
CA ASP A 40 -13.37 -9.18 5.27
C ASP A 40 -12.25 -8.15 4.94
N LEU A 41 -11.43 -7.85 5.95
CA LEU A 41 -10.32 -6.89 5.81
C LEU A 41 -9.23 -7.39 4.86
N ASN A 42 -9.11 -8.70 4.66
CA ASN A 42 -8.11 -9.27 3.75
C ASN A 42 -8.45 -8.98 2.28
N LEU A 43 -9.72 -9.14 1.89
CA LEU A 43 -10.16 -8.77 0.55
C LEU A 43 -9.98 -7.26 0.31
N LEU A 44 -10.41 -6.43 1.26
CA LEU A 44 -10.27 -4.99 1.16
C LEU A 44 -8.79 -4.59 1.01
N ALA A 45 -7.93 -5.08 1.91
CA ALA A 45 -6.50 -4.77 1.88
C ALA A 45 -5.81 -5.31 0.62
N GLY A 46 -6.17 -6.50 0.14
CA GLY A 46 -5.62 -7.06 -1.09
C GLY A 46 -5.92 -6.18 -2.31
N LEU A 47 -7.19 -5.79 -2.49
CA LEU A 47 -7.61 -4.94 -3.61
C LEU A 47 -7.06 -3.50 -3.48
N CYS A 48 -7.06 -2.94 -2.28
CA CYS A 48 -6.42 -1.66 -2.02
C CYS A 48 -4.92 -1.71 -2.30
N CYS A 49 -4.23 -2.78 -1.92
CA CYS A 49 -2.81 -2.95 -2.16
C CYS A 49 -2.49 -2.90 -3.65
N TRP A 50 -3.16 -3.73 -4.45
CA TRP A 50 -2.95 -3.75 -5.90
C TRP A 50 -3.34 -2.42 -6.55
N GLY A 51 -4.43 -1.80 -6.10
CA GLY A 51 -4.82 -0.49 -6.60
C GLY A 51 -3.78 0.60 -6.31
N LEU A 52 -3.21 0.61 -5.10
CA LEU A 52 -2.15 1.54 -4.71
C LEU A 52 -0.83 1.27 -5.44
N VAL A 53 -0.48 0.00 -5.68
CA VAL A 53 0.67 -0.37 -6.52
C VAL A 53 0.51 0.23 -7.91
N PHE A 54 -0.65 0.04 -8.55
CA PHE A 54 -0.89 0.64 -9.85
C PHE A 54 -0.84 2.17 -9.80
N ILE A 55 -1.40 2.81 -8.79
CA ILE A 55 -1.36 4.27 -8.69
C ILE A 55 0.07 4.80 -8.52
N PHE A 56 0.83 4.25 -7.57
CA PHE A 56 2.15 4.75 -7.21
C PHE A 56 3.19 4.46 -8.31
N PHE A 57 3.19 3.23 -8.84
CA PHE A 57 4.17 2.80 -9.84
C PHE A 57 3.78 3.11 -11.29
N SER A 58 2.66 3.78 -11.52
CA SER A 58 2.34 4.33 -12.85
C SER A 58 3.13 5.59 -13.16
N LYS A 59 3.44 5.80 -14.44
CA LYS A 59 4.01 7.04 -14.96
C LYS A 59 3.16 8.26 -14.61
N GLU A 60 3.81 9.41 -14.42
CA GLU A 60 3.12 10.70 -14.29
C GLU A 60 2.83 11.33 -15.67
N LYS A 61 1.98 12.36 -15.72
CA LYS A 61 1.73 13.12 -16.98
C LYS A 61 3.01 13.75 -17.52
N ILE A 62 3.85 14.24 -16.62
CA ILE A 62 5.20 14.74 -16.90
C ILE A 62 6.11 13.77 -16.16
N ASP A 63 6.74 12.87 -16.91
CA ASP A 63 7.57 11.80 -16.37
C ASP A 63 9.03 12.15 -16.67
N ASP A 64 9.66 12.85 -15.73
CA ASP A 64 11.07 13.21 -15.77
C ASP A 64 11.86 12.45 -14.69
N GLU A 65 13.19 12.53 -14.77
CA GLU A 65 14.08 11.90 -13.80
C GLU A 65 13.84 12.42 -12.36
N ARG A 66 13.42 13.69 -12.23
CA ARG A 66 13.10 14.30 -10.93
C ARG A 66 11.92 13.61 -10.27
N ILE A 67 10.84 13.34 -11.00
CA ILE A 67 9.68 12.59 -10.50
C ILE A 67 10.10 11.19 -10.07
N HIS A 68 11.01 10.55 -10.80
CA HIS A 68 11.51 9.22 -10.43
C HIS A 68 12.28 9.25 -9.11
N GLN A 69 13.19 10.21 -8.95
CA GLN A 69 13.93 10.42 -7.71
C GLN A 69 13.01 10.75 -6.53
N LEU A 70 11.97 11.54 -6.76
CA LEU A 70 10.97 11.89 -5.75
C LEU A 70 10.17 10.67 -5.27
N LYS A 71 9.69 9.84 -6.20
CA LYS A 71 8.99 8.58 -5.86
C LYS A 71 9.90 7.60 -5.14
N PHE A 72 11.14 7.44 -5.61
CA PHE A 72 12.13 6.59 -4.94
C PHE A 72 12.38 7.08 -3.51
N ARG A 73 12.67 8.37 -3.33
CA ARG A 73 12.89 8.99 -2.00
C ARG A 73 11.67 8.80 -1.09
N ALA A 74 10.46 8.98 -1.61
CA ALA A 74 9.23 8.76 -0.85
C ALA A 74 9.13 7.30 -0.37
N LEU A 75 9.41 6.33 -1.25
CA LEU A 75 9.40 4.91 -0.92
C LEU A 75 10.49 4.54 0.10
N THR A 76 11.70 5.07 -0.05
CA THR A 76 12.82 4.85 0.88
C THR A 76 12.47 5.25 2.32
N TRP A 77 11.69 6.31 2.51
CA TRP A 77 11.22 6.70 3.85
C TRP A 77 9.98 5.91 4.28
N ALA A 78 9.05 5.65 3.37
CA ALA A 78 7.79 4.99 3.70
C ALA A 78 7.95 3.53 4.13
N VAL A 79 8.88 2.78 3.51
CA VAL A 79 9.13 1.37 3.84
C VAL A 79 9.57 1.18 5.30
N PRO A 80 10.67 1.78 5.79
CA PRO A 80 11.11 1.58 7.17
C PRO A 80 10.09 2.12 8.17
N VAL A 81 9.46 3.28 7.90
CA VAL A 81 8.44 3.85 8.78
C VAL A 81 7.21 2.94 8.86
N GLY A 82 6.70 2.47 7.72
CA GLY A 82 5.54 1.58 7.68
C GLY A 82 5.81 0.23 8.35
N LEU A 83 6.97 -0.38 8.08
CA LEU A 83 7.38 -1.62 8.75
C LEU A 83 7.55 -1.42 10.27
N PHE A 84 8.15 -0.31 10.70
CA PHE A 84 8.28 0.03 12.11
C PHE A 84 6.91 0.12 12.78
N VAL A 85 5.95 0.85 12.18
CA VAL A 85 4.58 0.95 12.68
C VAL A 85 3.90 -0.41 12.73
N THR A 86 4.00 -1.23 11.68
CA THR A 86 3.47 -2.61 11.69
C THR A 86 4.04 -3.42 12.85
N HIS A 87 5.36 -3.36 13.07
CA HIS A 87 6.00 -4.10 14.16
C HIS A 87 5.55 -3.59 15.54
N LEU A 88 5.38 -2.27 15.71
CA LEU A 88 4.83 -1.72 16.95
C LEU A 88 3.41 -2.23 17.19
N ILE A 89 2.55 -2.27 16.17
CA ILE A 89 1.19 -2.78 16.33
C ILE A 89 1.21 -4.27 16.68
N ASN A 90 2.04 -5.06 16.00
CA ASN A 90 2.23 -6.47 16.33
C ASN A 90 2.68 -6.63 17.78
N TYR A 91 3.67 -5.85 18.22
CA TYR A 91 4.24 -5.95 19.56
C TYR A 91 3.24 -5.58 20.66
N PHE A 92 2.53 -4.45 20.52
CA PHE A 92 1.64 -3.95 21.57
C PHE A 92 0.27 -4.60 21.61
N PHE A 93 -0.27 -5.05 20.47
CA PHE A 93 -1.67 -5.47 20.39
C PHE A 93 -1.87 -6.96 20.09
N LEU A 94 -1.00 -7.57 19.29
CA LEU A 94 -1.19 -8.94 18.78
C LEU A 94 -0.23 -9.96 19.43
N SER A 95 0.94 -9.52 19.90
CA SER A 95 1.94 -10.36 20.57
C SER A 95 1.62 -10.50 22.06
N LYS A 96 0.44 -11.04 22.42
CA LYS A 96 0.20 -11.45 23.80
C LYS A 96 0.85 -12.83 24.03
N PRO A 97 1.59 -13.03 25.13
CA PRO A 97 2.12 -14.35 25.46
C PRO A 97 0.96 -15.28 25.83
N GLU A 98 0.69 -16.29 25.02
CA GLU A 98 -0.22 -17.37 25.43
C GLU A 98 0.43 -18.19 26.56
N PRO A 99 -0.28 -18.46 27.67
CA PRO A 99 0.32 -19.16 28.81
C PRO A 99 0.60 -20.64 28.55
N ASN A 100 0.02 -21.26 27.52
CA ASN A 100 0.21 -22.67 27.20
C ASN A 100 -0.24 -22.98 25.76
N GLY A 101 0.70 -23.42 24.91
CA GLY A 101 0.39 -24.35 23.82
C GLY A 101 0.38 -23.79 22.40
N GLY A 102 1.55 -23.80 21.74
CA GLY A 102 1.69 -24.18 20.32
C GLY A 102 0.94 -23.40 19.23
N GLN A 103 0.20 -22.33 19.52
CA GLN A 103 -0.50 -21.55 18.48
C GLN A 103 0.44 -20.56 17.81
N LEU A 104 0.23 -20.36 16.50
CA LEU A 104 0.94 -19.36 15.72
C LEU A 104 0.58 -17.96 16.24
N MET A 105 1.59 -17.13 16.52
CA MET A 105 1.34 -15.75 16.94
C MET A 105 0.57 -15.00 15.85
N GLU A 106 -0.56 -14.39 16.21
CA GLU A 106 -1.28 -13.51 15.30
C GLU A 106 -0.38 -12.33 14.91
N SER A 107 -0.34 -12.01 13.62
CA SER A 107 0.44 -10.90 13.09
C SER A 107 -0.34 -10.20 11.99
N ILE A 108 -0.06 -8.91 11.81
CA ILE A 108 -0.64 -8.14 10.71
C ILE A 108 -0.25 -8.80 9.38
N PRO A 109 -1.23 -9.14 8.52
CA PRO A 109 -0.95 -9.69 7.20
C PRO A 109 -0.06 -8.76 6.35
N ALA A 110 0.78 -9.36 5.51
CA ALA A 110 1.71 -8.60 4.65
C ALA A 110 1.01 -7.54 3.79
N TYR A 111 -0.17 -7.85 3.24
CA TYR A 111 -0.95 -6.91 2.44
C TYR A 111 -1.39 -5.67 3.22
N HIS A 112 -1.75 -5.82 4.49
CA HIS A 112 -2.16 -4.68 5.33
C HIS A 112 -0.97 -3.75 5.58
N SER A 113 0.18 -4.35 5.87
CA SER A 113 1.45 -3.61 6.04
C SER A 113 1.85 -2.87 4.76
N LEU A 114 1.71 -3.54 3.62
CA LEU A 114 2.05 -2.96 2.32
C LEU A 114 1.11 -1.82 1.93
N VAL A 115 -0.19 -1.93 2.24
CA VAL A 115 -1.15 -0.82 2.07
C VAL A 115 -0.70 0.40 2.88
N MET A 116 -0.32 0.23 4.15
CA MET A 116 0.19 1.34 4.96
C MET A 116 1.44 1.98 4.35
N ILE A 117 2.41 1.16 3.93
CA ILE A 117 3.65 1.64 3.29
C ILE A 117 3.32 2.43 2.02
N LEU A 118 2.42 1.93 1.16
CA LEU A 118 2.08 2.58 -0.11
C LEU A 118 1.29 3.88 0.11
N LEU A 119 0.42 3.94 1.12
CA LEU A 119 -0.26 5.18 1.50
C LEU A 119 0.74 6.22 1.99
N LEU A 120 1.68 5.83 2.87
CA LEU A 120 2.75 6.72 3.33
C LEU A 120 3.63 7.19 2.17
N ALA A 121 3.97 6.30 1.24
CA ALA A 121 4.76 6.62 0.05
C ALA A 121 4.03 7.61 -0.86
N LEU A 122 2.73 7.43 -1.09
CA LEU A 122 1.92 8.36 -1.88
C LEU A 122 1.84 9.74 -1.23
N VAL A 123 1.56 9.79 0.08
CA VAL A 123 1.50 11.05 0.83
C VAL A 123 2.86 11.75 0.80
N ALA A 124 3.95 11.03 1.08
CA ALA A 124 5.30 11.57 1.05
C ALA A 124 5.68 12.07 -0.36
N PHE A 125 5.33 11.33 -1.41
CA PHE A 125 5.56 11.74 -2.79
C PHE A 125 4.83 13.05 -3.12
N HIS A 126 3.54 13.15 -2.82
CA HIS A 126 2.76 14.36 -3.07
C HIS A 126 3.27 15.55 -2.25
N TYR A 127 3.66 15.33 -0.99
CA TYR A 127 4.27 16.35 -0.15
C TYR A 127 5.61 16.85 -0.72
N LEU A 128 6.52 15.94 -1.08
CA LEU A 128 7.82 16.31 -1.64
C LEU A 128 7.69 16.99 -3.02
N ARG A 129 6.69 16.60 -3.81
CA ARG A 129 6.37 17.23 -5.10
C ARG A 129 5.81 18.64 -4.94
N HIS A 130 5.07 18.93 -3.88
CA HIS A 130 4.54 20.27 -3.63
C HIS A 130 5.59 21.21 -3.02
N LYS A 131 6.49 20.66 -2.20
CA LYS A 131 7.57 21.42 -1.56
C LYS A 131 8.65 21.91 -2.53
N ASN A 132 8.87 21.18 -3.63
CA ASN A 132 9.98 21.38 -4.57
C ASN A 132 9.48 21.86 -5.93
#